data_AF-A0A0R0FIV1-F1
#
_entry.id   AF-A0A0R0FIV1-F1
#
_cell.length_a   1.000
_cell.length_b   1.000
_cell.length_c   1.000
_cell.angle_alpha   90.00
_cell.angle_beta   90.00
_cell.angle_gamma   90.00
#
_symmetry.space_group_name_H-M   'P 1'
#
loop_
_entity.id
_entity.type
_entity.pdbx_description
1 polymer ?
#
loop_
_entity_poly.entity_id
_entity_poly.type
_entity_poly.pdbx_seq_one_letter_code
_entity_poly.pdbx_strand_id
1 'polypeptide(L)'
;MHSMDGVFALPEAARADCLRSLVQSCGCTYVSLWQYDSNLSNLFFLDGFYDATNNQQSSSLGSVAERLLHQYRALTFDVNDHEYVPGVVFRNQLPYIELQLLDLLRLTSTEIQTKFFQVITF
;
A
#
# COMPACT_ATOMS: atom_id res chain seq x y z
N MET A 1 -1.58 -4.12 -22.59
CA MET A 1 -2.21 -3.96 -21.27
C MET A 1 -2.01 -5.27 -20.53
N HIS A 2 -0.96 -5.38 -19.71
CA HIS A 2 -0.81 -6.55 -18.85
C HIS A 2 -2.00 -6.54 -17.87
N SER A 3 -2.70 -7.67 -17.69
CA SER A 3 -3.73 -7.74 -16.64
C SER A 3 -3.07 -7.35 -15.33
N MET A 4 -3.74 -6.55 -14.49
CA MET A 4 -3.21 -6.21 -13.17
C MET A 4 -2.87 -7.48 -12.37
N ASP A 5 -3.54 -8.60 -12.62
CA ASP A 5 -3.22 -9.91 -12.03
C ASP A 5 -1.79 -10.38 -12.36
N GLY A 6 -1.26 -9.99 -13.52
CA GLY A 6 0.09 -10.34 -13.94
C GLY A 6 1.17 -9.75 -13.03
N VAL A 7 0.89 -8.63 -12.35
CA VAL A 7 1.86 -7.96 -11.46
C VAL A 7 2.26 -8.85 -10.29
N PHE A 8 1.34 -9.68 -9.79
CA PHE A 8 1.58 -10.60 -8.68
C PHE A 8 2.55 -11.73 -9.05
N ALA A 9 2.59 -12.10 -10.34
CA ALA A 9 3.45 -13.17 -10.85
C ALA A 9 4.84 -12.67 -11.30
N LEU A 10 5.06 -11.36 -11.36
CA LEU A 10 6.35 -10.80 -11.76
C LEU A 10 7.43 -11.07 -10.70
N PRO A 11 8.69 -11.31 -11.13
CA PRO A 11 9.84 -11.24 -10.23
C PRO A 11 9.92 -9.88 -9.54
N GLU A 12 10.46 -9.83 -8.32
CA GLU A 12 10.49 -8.63 -7.46
C GLU A 12 11.00 -7.38 -8.19
N ALA A 13 12.11 -7.45 -8.91
CA ALA A 13 12.65 -6.30 -9.65
C ALA A 13 11.68 -5.78 -10.72
N ALA A 14 11.12 -6.68 -11.55
CA ALA A 14 10.17 -6.31 -12.59
C ALA A 14 8.84 -5.78 -11.99
N ARG A 15 8.44 -6.33 -10.85
CA ARG A 15 7.27 -5.89 -10.11
C ARG A 15 7.48 -4.48 -9.55
N ALA A 16 8.63 -4.22 -8.92
CA ALA A 16 8.99 -2.89 -8.42
C ALA A 16 9.02 -1.84 -9.54
N ASP A 17 9.55 -2.19 -10.71
CA ASP A 17 9.54 -1.31 -11.89
C ASP A 17 8.12 -1.03 -12.41
N CYS A 18 7.25 -2.05 -12.42
CA CYS A 18 5.85 -1.91 -12.77
C CYS A 18 5.11 -0.99 -11.78
N LEU A 19 5.31 -1.19 -10.48
CA LEU A 19 4.68 -0.36 -9.43
C LEU A 19 5.16 1.08 -9.49
N ARG A 20 6.46 1.31 -9.73
CA ARG A 20 6.99 2.66 -9.94
C ARG A 20 6.34 3.35 -11.13
N SER A 21 6.24 2.63 -12.26
CA SER A 21 5.58 3.14 -13.47
C SER A 21 4.11 3.47 -13.22
N LEU A 22 3.41 2.64 -12.43
CA LEU A 22 2.01 2.85 -12.06
C LEU A 22 1.83 4.13 -11.23
N VAL A 23 2.65 4.31 -10.19
CA VAL A 23 2.64 5.52 -9.34
C VAL A 23 2.87 6.77 -10.19
N GLN A 24 3.85 6.73 -11.10
CA GLN A 24 4.13 7.84 -12.02
C GLN A 24 2.99 8.10 -13.01
N SER A 25 2.36 7.06 -13.56
CA SER A 25 1.27 7.21 -14.54
C SER A 25 -0.05 7.67 -13.93
N CYS A 26 -0.36 7.25 -12.70
CA CYS A 26 -1.58 7.61 -12.00
C CYS A 26 -1.44 8.91 -11.22
N GLY A 27 -0.21 9.41 -11.01
CA GLY A 27 0.04 10.57 -10.15
C GLY A 27 -0.23 10.28 -8.67
N CYS A 28 -0.25 9.02 -8.27
CA CYS A 28 -0.40 8.63 -6.86
C CYS A 28 0.92 8.83 -6.12
N THR A 29 0.87 8.92 -4.79
CA THR A 29 2.07 9.02 -3.96
C THR A 29 2.60 7.65 -3.53
N TYR A 30 1.72 6.66 -3.45
CA TYR A 30 2.01 5.35 -2.91
C TYR A 30 1.13 4.28 -3.55
N VAL A 31 1.71 3.09 -3.75
CA VAL A 31 0.99 1.87 -4.12
C VAL A 31 1.48 0.70 -3.28
N SER A 32 0.56 -0.19 -2.92
CA SER A 32 0.87 -1.44 -2.22
C SER A 32 0.12 -2.62 -2.82
N LEU A 33 0.81 -3.75 -2.93
CA LEU A 33 0.24 -5.04 -3.26
C LEU A 33 0.16 -5.90 -2.01
N TRP A 34 -1.01 -6.49 -1.81
CA TRP A 34 -1.29 -7.40 -0.71
C TRP A 34 -1.65 -8.76 -1.28
N GLN A 35 -0.97 -9.79 -0.81
CA GLN A 35 -1.22 -11.17 -1.22
C GLN A 35 -2.02 -11.89 -0.15
N TYR A 36 -2.94 -12.74 -0.59
CA TYR A 36 -3.76 -13.56 0.26
C TYR A 36 -3.08 -14.89 0.58
N ASP A 37 -3.02 -15.24 1.87
CA ASP A 37 -2.66 -16.56 2.37
C ASP A 37 -3.93 -17.33 2.78
N SER A 38 -4.26 -18.38 2.04
CA SER A 38 -5.43 -19.22 2.30
C SER A 38 -5.33 -20.05 3.58
N ASN A 39 -4.12 -20.30 4.09
CA ASN A 39 -3.93 -21.09 5.31
C ASN A 39 -4.22 -20.24 6.55
N LEU A 40 -3.85 -18.96 6.52
CA LEU A 40 -4.04 -18.02 7.63
C LEU A 40 -5.31 -17.18 7.49
N SER A 41 -5.95 -17.18 6.32
CA SER A 41 -7.04 -16.27 5.99
C SER A 41 -6.65 -14.79 6.17
N ASN A 42 -5.39 -14.47 5.87
CA ASN A 42 -4.82 -13.14 6.07
C ASN A 42 -4.22 -12.58 4.77
N LEU A 43 -4.19 -11.25 4.69
CA LEU A 43 -3.45 -10.49 3.69
C LEU A 43 -2.10 -10.09 4.26
N PHE A 44 -1.04 -10.30 3.48
CA PHE A 44 0.32 -9.89 3.81
C PHE A 44 0.88 -8.98 2.72
N PHE A 45 1.80 -8.11 3.10
CA PHE A 45 2.44 -7.21 2.16
C PHE A 45 3.33 -8.01 1.20
N LEU A 46 3.07 -7.89 -0.10
CA LEU A 46 3.88 -8.51 -1.14
C LEU A 46 4.96 -7.55 -1.65
N ASP A 47 4.54 -6.35 -2.05
CA ASP A 47 5.41 -5.34 -2.62
C ASP A 47 4.72 -3.97 -2.64
N GLY A 48 5.47 -2.91 -2.89
CA GLY A 48 4.90 -1.57 -2.92
C GLY A 48 5.94 -0.50 -3.20
N PHE A 49 5.50 0.58 -3.83
CA PHE A 49 6.34 1.71 -4.18
C PHE A 49 5.79 2.99 -3.53
N TYR A 50 6.69 3.76 -2.94
CA TYR A 50 6.42 5.07 -2.34
C TYR A 50 7.32 6.09 -3.02
N ASP A 51 6.72 7.11 -3.63
CA ASP A 51 7.49 8.22 -4.21
C ASP A 51 7.83 9.25 -3.12
N ALA A 52 9.05 9.14 -2.59
CA ALA A 52 9.56 10.04 -1.56
C ALA A 52 9.96 11.43 -2.10
N THR A 53 9.89 11.70 -3.41
CA THR A 53 10.34 12.98 -3.99
C THR A 53 9.62 14.18 -3.39
N ASN A 54 8.35 14.03 -2.99
CA ASN A 54 7.58 15.10 -2.34
C ASN A 54 8.02 15.35 -0.87
N ASN A 55 8.49 14.32 -0.16
CA ASN A 55 8.81 14.39 1.27
C ASN A 55 10.29 14.66 1.57
N GLN A 56 11.13 14.76 0.54
CA GLN A 56 12.55 15.11 0.69
C GLN A 56 12.80 16.52 1.24
N GLN A 57 11.78 17.36 1.43
CA GLN A 57 11.94 18.69 2.01
C GLN A 57 12.39 18.67 3.49
N SER A 58 12.34 17.53 4.19
CA SER A 58 12.87 17.41 5.55
C SER A 58 13.49 16.05 5.80
N SER A 59 14.81 16.00 5.96
CA SER A 59 15.60 14.79 6.23
C SER A 59 15.10 13.99 7.44
N SER A 60 14.51 14.65 8.44
CA SER A 60 13.88 14.00 9.58
C SER A 60 12.58 13.29 9.21
N LEU A 61 11.71 13.93 8.43
CA LEU A 61 10.40 13.40 8.05
C LEU A 61 10.54 12.14 7.18
N GLY A 62 11.49 12.15 6.24
CA GLY A 62 11.82 10.99 5.41
C GLY A 62 12.21 9.77 6.25
N SER A 63 13.05 9.97 7.28
CA SER A 63 13.45 8.87 8.18
C SER A 63 12.27 8.29 9.00
N VAL A 64 11.27 9.12 9.31
CA VAL A 64 10.05 8.67 10.00
C VAL A 64 9.16 7.90 9.03
N ALA A 65 8.98 8.40 7.81
CA ALA A 65 8.20 7.74 6.76
C ALA A 65 8.74 6.33 6.47
N GLU A 66 10.05 6.18 6.32
CA GLU A 66 10.69 4.88 6.07
C GLU A 66 10.49 3.89 7.23
N ARG A 67 10.62 4.35 8.48
CA ARG A 67 10.39 3.52 9.67
C ARG A 67 8.93 3.06 9.75
N LEU A 68 7.99 3.98 9.53
CA LEU A 68 6.56 3.67 9.52
C LEU A 68 6.19 2.74 8.37
N LEU A 69 6.78 2.93 7.18
CA LEU A 69 6.59 2.05 6.04
C LEU A 69 7.09 0.63 6.36
N HIS A 70 8.27 0.50 6.97
CA HIS A 70 8.80 -0.80 7.38
C HIS A 70 7.87 -1.50 8.39
N GLN A 71 7.35 -0.77 9.37
CA GLN A 71 6.39 -1.31 10.34
C GLN A 71 5.06 -1.69 9.67
N TYR A 72 4.55 -0.85 8.77
CA TYR A 72 3.32 -1.08 8.03
C TYR A 72 3.39 -2.35 7.17
N ARG A 73 4.53 -2.57 6.49
CA ARG A 73 4.78 -3.78 5.69
C ARG A 73 4.81 -5.07 6.51
N ALA A 74 5.13 -4.99 7.79
CA ALA A 74 5.16 -6.14 8.69
C ALA A 74 3.76 -6.52 9.23
N LEU A 75 2.73 -5.71 8.97
CA LEU A 75 1.36 -6.01 9.39
C LEU A 75 0.74 -7.09 8.51
N THR A 76 -0.19 -7.82 9.11
CA THR A 76 -1.11 -8.73 8.43
C THR A 76 -2.53 -8.34 8.74
N PHE A 77 -3.44 -8.52 7.79
CA PHE A 77 -4.85 -8.14 7.94
C PHE A 77 -5.75 -9.35 7.73
N ASP A 78 -6.69 -9.58 8.64
CA ASP A 78 -7.70 -10.62 8.46
C ASP A 78 -8.60 -10.27 7.27
N VAL A 79 -8.85 -11.20 6.35
CA VAL A 79 -9.76 -10.98 5.21
C VAL A 79 -11.21 -10.79 5.63
N ASN A 80 -11.56 -11.20 6.84
CA ASN A 80 -12.88 -10.98 7.44
C ASN A 80 -13.02 -9.58 8.05
N ASP A 81 -11.96 -8.78 8.06
CA ASP A 81 -12.03 -7.38 8.42
C ASP A 81 -12.34 -6.53 7.17
N HIS A 82 -13.64 -6.35 6.91
CA HIS A 82 -14.14 -5.79 5.65
C HIS A 82 -14.23 -4.26 5.66
N GLU A 83 -14.04 -3.63 6.81
CA GLU A 83 -14.25 -2.19 6.98
C GLU A 83 -12.99 -1.38 6.64
N TYR A 84 -11.82 -2.02 6.62
CA TYR A 84 -10.53 -1.35 6.50
C TYR A 84 -9.71 -1.84 5.32
N VAL A 85 -8.83 -0.99 4.80
CA VAL A 85 -7.84 -1.39 3.77
C VAL A 85 -6.72 -2.21 4.43
N PRO A 86 -6.20 -3.26 3.74
CA PRO A 86 -6.54 -3.70 2.38
C PRO A 86 -7.78 -4.63 2.27
N GLY A 87 -8.39 -5.06 3.39
CA GLY A 87 -9.48 -6.03 3.43
C GLY A 87 -10.72 -5.62 2.62
N VAL A 88 -11.14 -4.36 2.71
CA VAL A 88 -12.28 -3.80 1.96
C VAL A 88 -12.10 -3.88 0.44
N VAL A 89 -10.86 -3.73 -0.05
CA VAL A 89 -10.54 -3.81 -1.49
C VAL A 89 -10.61 -5.26 -1.94
N PHE A 90 -9.97 -6.14 -1.16
CA PHE A 90 -9.91 -7.57 -1.45
C PHE A 90 -11.31 -8.21 -1.49
N ARG A 91 -12.15 -7.94 -0.50
CA ARG A 91 -13.47 -8.59 -0.38
C ARG A 91 -14.49 -8.07 -1.38
N ASN A 92 -14.42 -6.80 -1.75
CA ASN A 92 -15.25 -6.24 -2.82
C ASN A 92 -14.74 -6.60 -4.23
N GLN A 93 -13.67 -7.40 -4.34
CA GLN A 93 -13.07 -7.82 -5.61
C GLN A 93 -12.72 -6.61 -6.51
N LEU A 94 -12.31 -5.50 -5.88
CA LEU A 94 -11.93 -4.30 -6.60
C LEU A 94 -10.50 -4.48 -7.13
N PRO A 95 -10.24 -4.19 -8.43
CA PRO A 95 -8.89 -4.26 -8.96
C PRO A 95 -7.97 -3.24 -8.29
N TYR A 96 -8.49 -2.05 -8.00
CA TYR A 96 -7.84 -1.01 -7.21
C TYR A 96 -8.89 -0.08 -6.60
N ILE A 97 -8.47 0.71 -5.62
CA ILE A 97 -9.24 1.85 -5.09
C ILE A 97 -8.35 3.07 -5.06
N GLU A 98 -8.86 4.22 -5.51
CA GLU A 98 -8.23 5.52 -5.35
C GLU A 98 -8.91 6.24 -4.19
N LEU A 99 -8.13 6.67 -3.20
CA LEU A 99 -8.65 7.28 -1.98
C LEU A 99 -7.95 8.61 -1.72
N GLN A 100 -8.74 9.63 -1.40
CA GLN A 100 -8.21 10.84 -0.80
C GLN A 100 -7.77 10.58 0.64
N LEU A 101 -6.88 11.41 1.18
CA LEU A 101 -6.32 11.22 2.52
C LEU A 101 -7.40 11.01 3.60
N LEU A 102 -8.46 11.81 3.60
CA LEU A 102 -9.51 11.70 4.61
C LEU A 102 -10.25 10.36 4.55
N ASP A 103 -10.51 9.84 3.35
CA ASP A 103 -11.17 8.54 3.18
C ASP A 103 -10.19 7.40 3.46
N LEU A 104 -8.93 7.56 3.08
CA LEU A 104 -7.86 6.61 3.41
C LEU A 104 -7.70 6.45 4.93
N LEU A 105 -7.72 7.56 5.68
CA LEU A 105 -7.61 7.53 7.15
C LEU A 105 -8.83 6.90 7.83
N ARG A 106 -10.03 7.02 7.25
CA ARG A 106 -11.24 6.35 7.77
C ARG A 106 -11.19 4.84 7.59
N LEU A 107 -10.43 4.37 6.61
CA LEU A 107 -10.31 2.97 6.27
C LEU A 107 -9.06 2.33 6.91
N THR A 108 -8.43 2.96 7.91
CA THR A 108 -7.30 2.34 8.62
C THR A 108 -7.73 1.56 9.85
N SER A 109 -7.23 0.34 10.03
CA SER A 109 -7.50 -0.48 11.23
C SER A 109 -6.44 -0.37 12.32
N THR A 110 -5.24 0.13 12.00
CA THR A 110 -4.12 0.19 12.95
C THR A 110 -3.52 1.59 13.04
N GLU A 111 -3.01 1.94 14.22
CA GLU A 111 -2.32 3.21 14.46
C GLU A 111 -1.09 3.40 13.55
N ILE A 112 -0.37 2.31 13.25
CA ILE A 112 0.79 2.33 12.34
C ILE A 112 0.37 2.76 10.94
N GLN A 113 -0.72 2.18 10.43
CA GLN A 113 -1.27 2.52 9.12
C GLN A 113 -1.73 3.98 9.08
N THR A 114 -2.47 4.44 10.10
CA THR A 114 -2.89 5.84 10.22
C THR A 114 -1.70 6.79 10.20
N LYS A 115 -0.68 6.55 11.03
CA LYS A 115 0.53 7.38 11.09
C LYS A 115 1.29 7.39 9.78
N PHE A 116 1.44 6.23 9.13
CA PHE A 116 2.14 6.13 7.86
C PHE A 116 1.44 6.99 6.78
N PHE A 117 0.12 6.84 6.63
CA PHE A 117 -0.66 7.62 5.66
C PHE A 117 -0.65 9.12 5.94
N GLN A 118 -0.68 9.52 7.22
CA GLN A 118 -0.50 10.92 7.60
C GLN A 118 0.89 11.45 7.22
N VAL A 119 1.95 10.66 7.29
CA VAL A 119 3.30 11.16 6.97
C VAL A 119 3.52 11.26 5.47
N ILE A 120 3.00 10.34 4.66
CA ILE A 120 3.28 10.31 3.22
C ILE A 120 2.42 11.24 2.38
N THR A 121 1.28 11.72 2.90
CA THR A 121 0.35 12.58 2.15
C THR A 121 0.43 14.06 2.55
N PHE A 122 1.29 14.41 3.52
CA PHE A 122 1.66 15.78 3.87
C PHE A 122 3.05 16.10 3.30
#